data_AF-A0AAN7Q1E2-F1
#
_entry.id   AF-A0AAN7Q1E2-F1
#
_cell.length_a   1.000
_cell.length_b   1.000
_cell.length_c   1.000
_cell.angle_alpha   90.00
_cell.angle_beta   90.00
_cell.angle_gamma   90.00
#
_symmetry.space_group_name_H-M   'P 1'
#
loop_
_entity.id
_entity.type
_entity.pdbx_description
1 polymer ?
#
loop_
_entity_poly.entity_id
_entity_poly.type
_entity_poly.pdbx_seq_one_letter_code
_entity_poly.pdbx_strand_id
1 'polypeptide(L)'
;MCDLRPVHGHFKEASSETIRHWVENLETGYYLAGTVVGPHPCPTMVREFQAVIGRETRRQAVERWEGRPDMLVACALGFFHQFVEEEGVRLIGVEAAGFGLDSGKHAATLARGEVGIYHRAMSYSLQDNKGQILGTHSVRNLIYPINLAIACIKYLTL
;
A
#
# COMPACT_ATOMS: atom_id res chain seq x y z
N MET A 1 1.02 21.93 -18.98
CA MET A 1 2.09 20.99 -19.38
C MET A 1 2.63 20.37 -18.10
N CYS A 2 2.78 19.05 -18.02
CA CYS A 2 3.31 18.40 -16.81
C CYS A 2 4.83 18.57 -16.79
N ASP A 3 5.38 19.24 -15.77
CA ASP A 3 6.83 19.40 -15.57
C ASP A 3 7.38 18.06 -15.03
N LEU A 4 8.25 17.40 -15.82
CA LEU A 4 8.86 16.13 -15.45
C LEU A 4 10.28 16.38 -14.95
N ARG A 5 10.52 16.07 -13.67
CA ARG A 5 11.85 16.20 -13.06
C ARG A 5 12.48 14.81 -12.86
N PRO A 6 13.62 14.52 -13.50
CA PRO A 6 14.31 13.26 -13.29
C PRO A 6 14.94 13.21 -11.89
N VAL A 7 14.84 12.06 -11.23
CA VAL A 7 15.51 11.79 -9.95
C VAL A 7 16.41 10.58 -10.15
N HIS A 8 17.68 10.71 -9.76
CA HIS A 8 18.61 9.58 -9.76
C HIS A 8 18.28 8.62 -8.62
N GLY A 9 18.12 7.34 -8.93
CA GLY A 9 17.80 6.31 -7.96
C GLY A 9 16.59 5.48 -8.38
N HIS A 10 15.95 4.86 -7.41
CA HIS A 10 14.72 4.10 -7.57
C HIS A 10 13.52 4.92 -7.11
N PHE A 11 12.36 4.26 -7.05
CA PHE A 11 11.12 4.88 -6.60
C PHE A 11 11.22 5.50 -5.19
N LYS A 12 12.01 4.92 -4.26
CA LYS A 12 12.15 5.46 -2.90
C LYS A 12 12.80 6.85 -2.86
N GLU A 13 13.80 7.07 -3.71
CA GLU A 13 14.45 8.38 -3.88
C GLU A 13 13.46 9.38 -4.48
N ALA A 14 12.77 9.00 -5.56
CA ALA A 14 11.76 9.85 -6.20
C ALA A 14 10.63 10.25 -5.24
N SER A 15 10.13 9.31 -4.43
CA SER A 15 9.11 9.58 -3.40
C SER A 15 9.62 10.52 -2.32
N SER A 16 10.89 10.38 -1.92
CA SER A 16 11.50 11.27 -0.91
C SER A 16 11.69 12.68 -1.45
N GLU A 17 12.17 12.83 -2.69
CA GLU A 17 12.28 14.13 -3.36
C GLU A 17 10.92 14.79 -3.55
N THR A 18 9.88 14.02 -3.89
CA THR A 18 8.52 14.56 -4.06
C THR A 18 7.98 15.14 -2.75
N ILE A 19 8.17 14.45 -1.62
CA ILE A 19 7.73 14.97 -0.32
C ILE A 19 8.53 16.20 0.09
N ARG A 20 9.85 16.23 -0.13
CA ARG A 20 10.67 17.43 0.13
C ARG A 20 10.19 18.62 -0.68
N HIS A 21 10.00 18.42 -1.98
CA HIS A 21 9.49 19.47 -2.87
C HIS A 21 8.11 19.97 -2.43
N TRP A 22 7.21 19.06 -2.02
CA TRP A 22 5.90 19.46 -1.52
C TRP A 22 5.97 20.28 -0.23
N VAL A 23 6.81 19.88 0.73
CA VAL A 23 7.01 20.62 1.99
C VAL A 23 7.55 22.03 1.75
N GLU A 24 8.34 22.23 0.69
CA GLU A 24 8.84 23.55 0.29
C GLU A 24 7.79 24.41 -0.45
N ASN A 25 6.71 23.80 -0.96
CA ASN A 25 5.74 24.46 -1.86
C ASN A 25 4.28 24.22 -1.40
N LEU A 26 4.03 24.27 -0.08
CA LEU A 26 2.73 23.94 0.51
C LEU A 26 1.57 24.83 0.05
N GLU A 27 1.84 26.10 -0.28
CA GLU A 27 0.81 27.07 -0.67
C GLU A 27 0.28 26.85 -2.09
N THR A 28 1.09 26.26 -2.96
CA THR A 28 0.82 26.16 -4.41
C THR A 28 0.79 24.73 -4.91
N GLY A 29 1.30 23.77 -4.12
CA GLY A 29 1.45 22.37 -4.48
C GLY A 29 0.59 21.44 -3.61
N TYR A 30 -0.02 20.46 -4.26
CA TYR A 30 -0.69 19.35 -3.59
C TYR A 30 0.09 18.05 -3.80
N TYR A 31 0.41 17.35 -2.71
CA TYR A 31 1.01 16.02 -2.77
C TYR A 31 -0.05 14.98 -3.12
N LEU A 32 -0.07 14.54 -4.38
CA LEU A 32 -0.94 13.48 -4.83
C LEU A 32 -0.33 12.10 -4.51
N ALA A 33 -0.73 11.53 -3.37
CA ALA A 33 -0.32 10.18 -2.98
C ALA A 33 -0.86 9.14 -3.98
N GLY A 34 0.03 8.31 -4.52
CA GLY A 34 -0.32 7.29 -5.52
C GLY A 34 -0.81 5.96 -4.94
N THR A 35 -0.80 5.78 -3.62
CA THR A 35 -1.21 4.54 -2.95
C THR A 35 -1.63 4.81 -1.50
N VAL A 36 -2.14 3.79 -0.82
CA VAL A 36 -2.64 3.83 0.57
C VAL A 36 -1.48 3.83 1.57
N VAL A 37 -0.61 4.84 1.48
CA VAL A 37 0.57 5.04 2.34
C VAL A 37 0.75 6.52 2.66
N GLY A 38 1.69 6.83 3.56
CA GLY A 38 2.02 8.20 3.94
C GLY A 38 1.18 8.73 5.11
N PRO A 39 1.39 9.99 5.51
CA PRO A 39 0.74 10.57 6.67
C PRO A 39 -0.76 10.79 6.41
N HIS A 40 -1.54 10.80 7.49
CA HIS A 40 -2.93 11.28 7.43
C HIS A 40 -2.99 12.66 6.76
N PRO A 41 -3.95 12.93 5.85
CA PRO A 41 -5.12 12.11 5.48
C PRO A 41 -4.94 11.17 4.28
N CYS A 42 -3.73 11.06 3.70
CA CYS A 42 -3.53 10.39 2.42
C CYS A 42 -4.03 8.94 2.37
N PRO A 43 -3.72 8.06 3.35
CA PRO A 43 -4.20 6.68 3.31
C PRO A 43 -5.72 6.57 3.30
N THR A 44 -6.41 7.34 4.15
CA THR A 44 -7.88 7.35 4.21
C THR A 44 -8.47 7.83 2.89
N MET A 45 -7.92 8.90 2.33
CA MET A 45 -8.42 9.48 1.08
C MET A 45 -8.25 8.51 -0.11
N VAL A 46 -7.06 7.91 -0.27
CA VAL A 46 -6.82 6.96 -1.36
C VAL A 46 -7.67 5.70 -1.20
N ARG A 47 -7.87 5.21 0.03
CA ARG A 47 -8.81 4.11 0.31
C ARG A 47 -10.22 4.44 -0.17
N GLU A 48 -10.75 5.61 0.17
CA GLU A 48 -12.10 6.02 -0.23
C GLU A 48 -12.25 6.14 -1.75
N PHE A 49 -11.25 6.73 -2.42
CA PHE A 49 -11.26 6.83 -3.88
C PHE A 49 -11.21 5.46 -4.57
N GLN A 50 -10.56 4.47 -3.95
CA GLN A 50 -10.48 3.10 -4.46
C GLN A 50 -11.66 2.21 -4.02
N ALA A 51 -12.51 2.66 -3.09
CA ALA A 51 -13.62 1.86 -2.55
C ALA A 51 -14.67 1.48 -3.60
N VAL A 52 -14.72 2.19 -4.73
CA VAL A 52 -15.59 1.86 -5.87
C VAL A 52 -15.39 0.42 -6.36
N ILE A 53 -14.16 -0.09 -6.33
CA ILE A 53 -13.84 -1.46 -6.76
C ILE A 53 -14.57 -2.49 -5.89
N GLY A 54 -14.55 -2.31 -4.56
CA GLY A 54 -15.27 -3.18 -3.63
C GLY A 54 -16.79 -3.08 -3.80
N ARG A 55 -17.32 -1.85 -4.00
CA ARG A 55 -18.75 -1.62 -4.19
C ARG A 55 -19.28 -2.30 -5.46
N GLU A 56 -18.55 -2.17 -6.56
CA GLU A 56 -18.90 -2.83 -7.82
C GLU A 56 -18.80 -4.35 -7.71
N THR A 57 -17.77 -4.86 -7.04
CA THR A 57 -17.60 -6.30 -6.83
C THR A 57 -18.76 -6.88 -6.04
N ARG A 58 -19.21 -6.20 -4.98
CA ARG A 58 -20.38 -6.60 -4.20
C ARG A 58 -21.64 -6.66 -5.07
N ARG A 59 -21.90 -5.59 -5.84
CA ARG A 59 -23.05 -5.54 -6.75
C ARG A 59 -23.02 -6.70 -7.76
N GLN A 60 -21.86 -6.91 -8.39
CA GLN A 60 -21.66 -7.97 -9.37
C GLN A 60 -21.78 -9.37 -8.77
N ALA A 61 -21.35 -9.57 -7.51
CA ALA A 61 -21.47 -10.84 -6.81
C ALA A 61 -22.94 -11.25 -6.62
N VAL A 62 -23.77 -10.30 -6.15
CA VAL A 62 -25.21 -10.50 -6.00
C VAL A 62 -25.87 -10.78 -7.34
N GLU A 63 -25.52 -10.03 -8.38
CA GLU A 63 -26.10 -10.19 -9.73
C GLU A 63 -25.73 -11.52 -10.41
N ARG A 64 -24.54 -12.06 -10.14
CA ARG A 64 -24.01 -13.22 -10.87
C ARG A 64 -24.19 -14.56 -10.15
N TRP A 65 -24.19 -14.58 -8.83
CA TRP A 65 -24.28 -15.81 -8.05
C TRP A 65 -25.10 -15.67 -6.76
N GLU A 66 -25.92 -14.62 -6.66
CA GLU A 66 -26.90 -14.41 -5.59
C GLU A 66 -26.30 -14.48 -4.17
N GLY A 67 -25.10 -13.91 -4.00
CA GLY A 67 -24.43 -13.97 -2.72
C GLY A 67 -23.21 -13.07 -2.60
N ARG A 68 -22.47 -13.28 -1.51
CA ARG A 68 -21.18 -12.64 -1.26
C ARG A 68 -20.03 -13.56 -1.71
N PRO A 69 -18.84 -13.02 -2.00
CA PRO A 69 -17.67 -13.86 -2.25
C PRO A 69 -17.25 -14.63 -0.99
N ASP A 70 -16.82 -15.89 -1.11
CA ASP A 70 -16.19 -16.61 0.02
C ASP A 70 -14.79 -16.06 0.35
N MET A 71 -14.15 -15.46 -0.65
CA MET A 71 -12.78 -14.97 -0.55
C MET A 71 -12.51 -13.85 -1.55
N LEU A 72 -11.73 -12.88 -1.11
CA LEU A 72 -11.16 -11.81 -1.93
C LEU A 72 -9.64 -11.91 -1.91
N VAL A 73 -9.01 -11.87 -3.08
CA VAL A 73 -7.56 -11.94 -3.24
C VAL A 73 -7.09 -10.71 -4.00
N ALA A 74 -6.15 -9.95 -3.45
CA ALA A 74 -5.59 -8.78 -4.13
C ALA A 74 -4.19 -8.42 -3.64
N CYS A 75 -3.45 -7.70 -4.49
CA CYS A 75 -2.21 -7.02 -4.15
C CYS A 75 -2.42 -5.56 -3.70
N ALA A 76 -3.68 -5.08 -3.64
CA ALA A 76 -4.04 -3.72 -3.29
C ALA A 76 -5.26 -3.67 -2.35
N LEU A 77 -5.28 -2.71 -1.44
CA LEU A 77 -6.06 -2.81 -0.20
C LEU A 77 -7.39 -2.04 -0.21
N GLY A 78 -7.55 -1.05 -1.09
CA GLY A 78 -8.82 -0.34 -1.28
C GLY A 78 -9.99 -1.26 -1.68
N PHE A 79 -9.67 -2.41 -2.26
CA PHE A 79 -10.61 -3.46 -2.62
C PHE A 79 -11.31 -4.10 -1.41
N PHE A 80 -10.55 -4.36 -0.34
CA PHE A 80 -11.05 -5.09 0.83
C PHE A 80 -11.95 -4.25 1.74
N HIS A 81 -11.88 -2.92 1.64
CA HIS A 81 -12.56 -2.02 2.58
C HIS A 81 -14.07 -2.29 2.69
N GLN A 82 -14.73 -2.64 1.59
CA GLN A 82 -16.16 -2.91 1.55
C GLN A 82 -16.56 -4.26 2.14
N PHE A 83 -15.59 -5.10 2.53
CA PHE A 83 -15.80 -6.46 3.03
C PHE A 83 -15.10 -6.71 4.37
N VAL A 84 -14.50 -5.69 4.98
CA VAL A 84 -13.71 -5.85 6.23
C VAL A 84 -14.57 -6.26 7.41
N GLU A 85 -15.84 -5.86 7.44
CA GLU A 85 -16.81 -6.21 8.48
C GLU A 85 -17.69 -7.40 8.09
N GLU A 86 -17.46 -8.02 6.92
CA GLU A 86 -18.28 -9.15 6.47
C GLU A 86 -17.79 -10.48 7.01
N GLU A 87 -18.50 -10.99 8.01
CA GLU A 87 -18.24 -12.32 8.54
C GLU A 87 -18.39 -13.42 7.47
N GLY A 88 -17.36 -14.26 7.39
CA GLY A 88 -17.28 -15.36 6.43
C GLY A 88 -16.62 -15.02 5.09
N VAL A 89 -16.30 -13.75 4.82
CA VAL A 89 -15.51 -13.36 3.64
C VAL A 89 -14.02 -13.36 4.00
N ARG A 90 -13.23 -14.24 3.39
CA ARG A 90 -11.78 -14.30 3.63
C ARG A 90 -11.04 -13.24 2.81
N LEU A 91 -10.19 -12.44 3.45
CA LEU A 91 -9.40 -11.40 2.78
C LEU A 91 -7.93 -11.82 2.69
N ILE A 92 -7.42 -12.04 1.47
CA ILE A 92 -6.05 -12.51 1.23
C ILE A 92 -5.25 -11.45 0.48
N GLY A 93 -4.30 -10.84 1.19
CA GLY A 93 -3.28 -9.97 0.61
C GLY A 93 -2.11 -10.76 0.03
N VAL A 94 -1.67 -10.40 -1.18
CA VAL A 94 -0.51 -11.03 -1.83
C VAL A 94 0.63 -10.03 -1.97
N GLU A 95 1.79 -10.37 -1.40
CA GLU A 95 3.02 -9.59 -1.52
C GLU A 95 4.04 -10.22 -2.49
N ALA A 96 4.90 -9.41 -3.09
CA ALA A 96 5.93 -9.90 -4.01
C ALA A 96 7.08 -10.57 -3.25
N ALA A 97 7.24 -11.87 -3.45
CA ALA A 97 8.36 -12.65 -2.92
C ALA A 97 9.68 -12.44 -3.68
N GLY A 98 9.69 -11.74 -4.83
CA GLY A 98 10.89 -11.49 -5.62
C GLY A 98 11.64 -12.78 -5.99
N PHE A 99 12.90 -12.90 -5.57
CA PHE A 99 13.71 -14.12 -5.76
C PHE A 99 13.48 -15.19 -4.66
N GLY A 100 12.43 -15.05 -3.86
CA GLY A 100 12.13 -15.86 -2.68
C GLY A 100 12.35 -15.08 -1.39
N LEU A 101 11.58 -15.40 -0.35
CA LEU A 101 11.63 -14.68 0.93
C LEU A 101 12.99 -14.78 1.61
N ASP A 102 13.65 -15.93 1.49
CA ASP A 102 14.95 -16.18 2.15
C ASP A 102 16.13 -15.57 1.37
N SER A 103 15.90 -15.06 0.17
CA SER A 103 16.93 -14.42 -0.66
C SER A 103 17.30 -13.01 -0.19
N GLY A 104 16.48 -12.41 0.68
CA GLY A 104 16.56 -10.97 1.02
C GLY A 104 16.21 -10.03 -0.13
N LYS A 105 15.86 -10.55 -1.32
CA LYS A 105 15.51 -9.78 -2.52
C LYS A 105 14.02 -9.94 -2.84
N HIS A 106 13.18 -9.31 -2.02
CA HIS A 106 11.72 -9.32 -2.12
C HIS A 106 11.11 -7.95 -1.78
N ALA A 107 9.78 -7.85 -1.83
CA ALA A 107 9.01 -6.69 -1.38
C ALA A 107 7.91 -7.06 -0.35
N ALA A 108 8.03 -8.23 0.27
CA ALA A 108 7.10 -8.75 1.27
C ALA A 108 7.27 -8.12 2.67
N THR A 109 6.81 -6.89 2.82
CA THR A 109 6.92 -6.09 4.05
C THR A 109 6.13 -6.65 5.23
N LEU A 110 4.99 -7.29 5.00
CA LEU A 110 4.16 -7.84 6.08
C LEU A 110 4.63 -9.23 6.48
N ALA A 111 5.16 -10.00 5.52
CA ALA A 111 5.68 -11.34 5.79
C ALA A 111 7.08 -11.35 6.42
N ARG A 112 7.89 -10.30 6.20
CA ARG A 112 9.31 -10.25 6.60
C ARG A 112 9.80 -8.91 7.14
N GLY A 113 8.96 -7.88 7.13
CA GLY A 113 9.32 -6.56 7.66
C GLY A 113 9.02 -6.40 9.14
N GLU A 114 9.45 -5.26 9.65
CA GLU A 114 9.29 -4.86 11.04
C GLU A 114 8.54 -3.52 11.10
N VAL A 115 7.96 -3.20 12.24
CA VAL A 115 7.33 -1.89 12.44
C VAL A 115 8.41 -0.81 12.40
N GLY A 116 8.20 0.18 11.54
CA GLY A 116 9.08 1.32 11.34
C GLY A 116 8.29 2.58 11.06
N ILE A 117 8.99 3.71 11.10
CA ILE A 117 8.43 5.01 10.73
C ILE A 117 9.17 5.50 9.50
N TYR A 118 8.43 5.79 8.43
CA TYR A 118 8.97 6.36 7.21
C TYR A 118 7.98 7.35 6.62
N HIS A 119 8.50 8.48 6.12
CA HIS A 119 7.67 9.58 5.60
C HIS A 119 6.54 9.99 6.56
N ARG A 120 6.82 9.99 7.88
CA ARG A 120 5.87 10.30 8.96
C ARG A 120 4.66 9.36 9.07
N ALA A 121 4.76 8.15 8.53
CA ALA A 121 3.78 7.09 8.69
C ALA A 121 4.41 5.89 9.40
N MET A 122 3.70 5.33 10.39
CA MET A 122 4.08 4.10 11.07
C MET A 122 3.47 2.90 10.34
N SER A 123 4.28 1.92 9.96
CA SER A 123 3.85 0.72 9.24
C SER A 123 4.93 -0.36 9.28
N TYR A 124 4.62 -1.54 8.75
CA TYR A 124 5.61 -2.55 8.44
C TYR A 124 6.48 -2.09 7.26
N SER A 125 7.79 -2.22 7.41
CA SER A 125 8.80 -1.90 6.41
C SER A 125 9.96 -2.89 6.45
N LEU A 126 10.63 -3.05 5.31
CA LEU A 126 11.90 -3.78 5.25
C LEU A 126 13.03 -2.82 5.63
N GLN A 127 13.63 -3.06 6.79
CA GLN A 127 14.66 -2.20 7.37
C GLN A 127 15.79 -3.04 7.97
N ASP A 128 16.98 -2.46 8.07
CA ASP A 128 18.09 -3.06 8.82
C ASP A 128 17.98 -2.77 10.33
N ASN A 129 18.94 -3.30 11.10
CA ASN A 129 19.03 -3.11 12.55
C ASN A 129 19.28 -1.66 12.99
N LYS A 130 19.60 -0.75 12.06
CA LYS A 130 19.75 0.69 12.31
C LYS A 130 18.51 1.48 11.86
N GLY A 131 17.46 0.79 11.38
CA GLY A 131 16.25 1.40 10.86
C GLY A 131 16.41 1.98 9.44
N GLN A 132 17.46 1.62 8.71
CA GLN A 132 17.63 2.05 7.33
C GLN A 132 16.73 1.24 6.40
N ILE A 133 15.93 1.92 5.58
CA ILE A 133 15.03 1.28 4.62
C ILE A 133 15.82 0.54 3.52
N LEU A 134 15.56 -0.76 3.42
CA LEU A 134 16.18 -1.65 2.46
C LEU A 134 15.60 -1.45 1.05
N GLY A 135 16.40 -1.79 0.04
CA GLY A 135 15.92 -1.86 -1.34
C GLY A 135 14.99 -3.06 -1.51
N THR A 136 13.88 -2.88 -2.23
CA THR A 136 12.94 -3.95 -2.54
C THR A 136 13.13 -4.47 -3.96
N HIS A 137 12.76 -5.74 -4.18
CA HIS A 137 12.89 -6.38 -5.48
C HIS A 137 11.62 -7.12 -5.88
N SER A 138 11.16 -6.89 -7.11
CA SER A 138 10.05 -7.60 -7.74
C SER A 138 10.21 -7.58 -9.26
N VAL A 139 9.80 -8.66 -9.94
CA VAL A 139 9.87 -8.79 -11.40
C VAL A 139 8.90 -7.84 -12.13
N ARG A 140 7.80 -7.46 -11.48
CA ARG A 140 6.85 -6.42 -11.94
C ARG A 140 6.62 -5.40 -10.83
N ASN A 141 6.11 -4.21 -11.19
CA ASN A 141 5.91 -2.99 -10.37
C ASN A 141 5.08 -3.12 -9.06
N LEU A 142 5.32 -4.13 -8.24
CA LEU A 142 4.89 -4.21 -6.84
C LEU A 142 6.07 -3.79 -5.95
N ILE A 143 6.53 -2.56 -6.16
CA ILE A 143 7.75 -2.01 -5.55
C ILE A 143 7.32 -0.84 -4.67
N TYR A 144 7.01 -1.12 -3.41
CA TYR A 144 6.97 -0.09 -2.37
C TYR A 144 7.50 -0.72 -1.07
N PRO A 145 8.48 -0.10 -0.38
CA PRO A 145 9.08 -0.67 0.83
C PRO A 145 8.15 -0.67 2.05
N ILE A 146 6.88 -0.29 1.88
CA ILE A 146 5.88 -0.08 2.92
C ILE A 146 4.51 -0.46 2.37
N ASN A 147 3.88 -1.46 2.98
CA ASN A 147 2.45 -1.71 2.78
C ASN A 147 1.69 -1.31 4.05
N LEU A 148 0.97 -0.18 4.00
CA LEU A 148 0.30 0.37 5.17
C LEU A 148 -0.99 -0.36 5.55
N ALA A 149 -1.71 -0.98 4.60
CA ALA A 149 -3.14 -1.22 4.83
C ALA A 149 -3.52 -2.62 5.35
N ILE A 150 -2.61 -3.60 5.44
CA ILE A 150 -2.92 -4.84 6.21
C ILE A 150 -2.66 -4.64 7.70
N ALA A 151 -1.76 -3.72 8.09
CA ALA A 151 -1.63 -3.32 9.48
C ALA A 151 -2.97 -2.78 10.01
N CYS A 152 -3.68 -1.94 9.24
CA CYS A 152 -5.02 -1.49 9.61
C CYS A 152 -6.04 -2.64 9.77
N ILE A 153 -5.97 -3.71 8.97
CA ILE A 153 -6.86 -4.87 9.14
C ILE A 153 -6.54 -5.63 10.43
N LYS A 154 -5.25 -5.80 10.78
CA LYS A 154 -4.84 -6.39 12.07
C LYS A 154 -5.20 -5.51 13.28
N TYR A 155 -5.17 -4.19 13.13
CA TYR A 155 -5.51 -3.24 14.21
C TYR A 155 -7.02 -2.96 14.34
N LEU A 156 -7.85 -3.32 13.36
CA LEU A 156 -9.32 -3.23 13.42
C LEU A 156 -9.99 -4.55 13.83
N THR A 157 -9.22 -5.64 13.94
CA THR A 157 -9.69 -6.96 14.42
C THR A 157 -9.15 -7.33 15.81
N LEU A 158 -8.56 -6.35 16.51
CA LEU A 158 -8.25 -6.36 17.95
C LEU A 158 -8.96 -5.18 18.61
#